data_AF-A0A8J3XSM5-F1
#
_entry.id   AF-A0A8J3XSM5-F1
#
_cell.length_a   1.000
_cell.length_b   1.000
_cell.length_c   1.000
_cell.angle_alpha   90.00
_cell.angle_beta   90.00
_cell.angle_gamma   90.00
#
_symmetry.space_group_name_H-M   'P 1'
#
loop_
_entity.id
_entity.type
_entity.pdbx_description
1 polymer ?
#
loop_
_entity_poly.entity_id
_entity_poly.type
_entity_poly.pdbx_seq_one_letter_code
_entity_poly.pdbx_strand_id
1 'polypeptide(L)' 'MSAEADRVCEASYGQRSNERTNSRNGYRTREWDTRAGTVELAIPKPRQGSYFTE' A
#
# COMPACT_ATOMS: atom_id res chain seq x y z
N MET A 1 -1.87 6.42 -1.75
CA MET A 1 -1.31 5.09 -1.42
C MET A 1 -2.23 3.92 -1.75
N SER A 2 -3.52 3.89 -1.39
CA SER A 2 -4.33 2.67 -1.67
C SER A 2 -4.48 2.36 -3.16
N ALA A 3 -4.76 3.38 -3.99
CA ALA A 3 -4.95 3.20 -5.43
C ALA A 3 -3.70 2.74 -6.19
N GLU A 4 -2.51 3.12 -5.74
CA GLU A 4 -1.26 2.59 -6.30
C GLU A 4 -1.02 1.15 -5.90
N ALA A 5 -1.27 0.80 -4.64
CA ALA A 5 -1.14 -0.59 -4.21
C ALA A 5 -2.19 -1.51 -4.86
N ASP A 6 -3.34 -0.97 -5.26
CA ASP A 6 -4.32 -1.69 -6.10
C ASP A 6 -3.81 -1.89 -7.53
N ARG A 7 -3.10 -0.90 -8.10
CA ARG A 7 -2.38 -1.06 -9.38
C ARG A 7 -1.30 -2.14 -9.30
N VAL A 8 -0.51 -2.15 -8.23
CA VAL A 8 0.54 -3.17 -8.01
C VAL A 8 -0.05 -4.58 -7.83
N CYS A 9 -1.25 -4.69 -7.26
CA CYS A 9 -1.93 -5.98 -7.09
C CYS A 9 -2.83 -6.35 -8.29
N GLU A 10 -2.93 -5.49 -9.31
CA GLU A 10 -3.84 -5.59 -10.46
C GLU A 10 -5.30 -5.90 -10.05
N ALA A 11 -5.67 -5.45 -8.86
CA ALA A 11 -6.97 -5.71 -8.27
C ALA A 11 -7.16 -4.80 -7.06
N SER A 12 -8.40 -4.33 -6.86
CA SER A 12 -8.76 -3.60 -5.65
C SER A 12 -8.65 -4.48 -4.41
N TYR A 13 -8.45 -3.84 -3.25
CA TYR A 13 -8.42 -4.53 -1.98
C TYR A 13 -9.70 -5.37 -1.75
N GLY A 14 -9.53 -6.67 -1.45
CA GLY A 14 -10.64 -7.59 -1.18
C GLY A 14 -11.41 -8.09 -2.41
N GLN A 15 -11.23 -7.49 -3.59
CA GLN A 15 -11.89 -7.95 -4.83
C GLN A 15 -11.38 -9.35 -5.22
N ARG A 16 -12.19 -10.23 -5.81
CA ARG A 16 -11.67 -11.44 -6.47
C ARG A 16 -11.42 -11.10 -7.94
N SER A 17 -10.19 -11.27 -8.40
CA SER A 17 -9.81 -11.09 -9.81
C SER A 17 -8.87 -12.22 -10.22
N ASN A 18 -9.06 -12.74 -11.42
CA ASN A 18 -8.15 -13.72 -12.02
C ASN A 18 -6.82 -13.09 -12.46
N GLU A 19 -6.81 -11.78 -12.68
CA GLU A 19 -5.62 -11.00 -13.05
C GLU A 19 -4.78 -10.60 -11.82
N ARG A 20 -5.23 -10.94 -10.60
CA ARG A 20 -4.47 -10.57 -9.39
C ARG A 20 -3.11 -11.27 -9.37
N THR A 21 -2.04 -10.47 -9.44
CA THR A 21 -0.65 -10.95 -9.37
C THR A 21 -0.07 -10.91 -7.96
N ASN A 22 -0.61 -10.08 -7.05
CA ASN A 22 -0.10 -9.92 -5.69
C ASN A 22 -1.22 -9.64 -4.68
N SER A 23 -0.91 -9.73 -3.39
CA SER A 23 -1.87 -9.41 -2.32
C SER A 23 -1.22 -8.60 -1.22
N ARG A 24 -2.04 -7.83 -0.50
CA ARG A 24 -1.60 -6.98 0.60
C ARG A 24 -1.60 -7.78 1.90
N ASN A 25 -0.51 -7.71 2.63
CA ASN A 25 -0.25 -8.37 3.90
C ASN A 25 -0.14 -7.35 5.03
N GLY A 26 -1.19 -6.53 5.17
CA GLY A 26 -1.26 -5.47 6.16
C GLY A 26 -0.56 -4.17 5.74
N TYR A 27 -0.24 -3.36 6.74
CA TYR A 27 0.34 -2.02 6.59
C TYR A 27 1.51 -1.86 7.56
N ARG A 28 2.49 -1.05 7.19
CA ARG A 28 3.53 -0.54 8.09
C ARG A 28 3.23 0.94 8.38
N THR A 29 3.43 1.34 9.63
CA THR A 29 3.36 2.74 10.02
C THR A 29 4.66 3.45 9.66
N ARG A 30 4.56 4.68 9.16
CA ARG A 30 5.69 5.60 8.96
C ARG A 30 5.25 6.99 9.38
N GLU A 31 5.96 7.60 10.31
CA GLU A 31 5.77 9.00 10.66
C GLU A 31 6.26 9.90 9.53
N TRP A 32 5.48 10.93 9.23
CA TRP A 32 5.83 11.95 8.26
C TRP A 32 5.66 13.32 8.89
N ASP A 33 6.79 13.98 9.14
CA ASP A 33 6.80 15.34 9.65
C ASP A 33 6.46 16.33 8.55
N THR A 34 5.40 17.09 8.79
CA THR A 34 4.97 18.19 7.94
C THR A 34 5.08 19.50 8.74
N ARG A 35 4.99 20.65 8.06
CA ARG A 35 4.94 21.95 8.75
C ARG A 35 3.76 22.10 9.71
N ALA A 36 2.70 21.31 9.51
CA ALA A 36 1.51 21.31 10.37
C ALA A 36 1.60 20.30 11.53
N GLY A 37 2.69 19.54 11.62
CA GLY A 37 2.90 18.48 12.61
C GLY A 37 3.22 17.11 12.00
N THR A 38 3.38 16.12 12.87
CA THR A 38 3.67 14.73 12.50
C THR A 38 2.38 13.98 12.15
N VAL A 39 2.38 13.30 11.01
CA VAL A 39 1.27 12.46 10.53
C VAL A 39 1.73 11.02 10.42
N GLU A 40 0.96 10.09 10.98
CA GLU A 40 1.20 8.66 10.80
C GLU A 40 0.63 8.17 9.46
N LEU A 41 1.52 7.69 8.58
CA LEU A 41 1.14 7.11 7.30
C LEU A 41 1.04 5.59 7.40
N ALA A 42 -0.08 5.04 6.92
CA ALA A 42 -0.25 3.61 6.74
C ALA A 42 0.23 3.18 5.33
N ILE A 43 1.46 2.68 5.24
CA ILE A 43 2.06 2.23 3.98
C ILE A 43 1.66 0.76 3.73
N PRO A 44 1.05 0.43 2.59
CA PRO A 44 0.67 -0.94 2.25
C PRO A 44 1.88 -1.88 2.17
N LYS A 45 1.74 -3.11 2.66
CA LYS A 45 2.76 -4.15 2.58
C LYS A 45 2.35 -5.22 1.57
N PRO A 46 2.87 -5.25 0.33
CA PRO A 46 2.59 -6.36 -0.59
C PRO A 46 3.25 -7.66 -0.09
N ARG A 47 2.73 -8.82 -0.48
CA ARG A 47 3.30 -10.14 -0.12
C ARG A 47 4.60 -10.42 -0.85
N GLN A 48 4.72 -9.94 -2.08
CA GLN A 48 5.94 -10.04 -2.87
C GLN A 48 6.42 -8.64 -3.26
N GLY A 49 7.73 -8.43 -3.21
CA GLY A 49 8.34 -7.13 -3.47
C GLY A 49 8.12 -6.11 -2.34
N SER A 50 8.51 -4.87 -2.62
CA SER A 50 8.46 -3.76 -1.67
C SER A 50 7.70 -2.60 -2.29
N TYR A 51 6.71 -2.09 -1.55
CA TYR A 51 6.01 -0.88 -1.93
C TYR A 51 6.77 0.32 -1.35
N PHE A 52 7.64 0.89 -2.18
CA PHE A 52 8.30 2.16 -1.93
C PHE A 52 7.55 3.24 -2.70
N THR A 53 6.95 4.19 -1.98
CA THR A 53 6.64 5.49 -2.58
C THR A 53 7.97 6.23 -2.65
N GLU A 54 8.37 6.64 -3.85
CA GLU A 54 9.29 7.77 -3.99
C GLU A 54 8.62 9.05 -3.45
#